data_AF-A0A1V6DVM3-F1
#
_entry.id   AF-A0A1V6DVM3-F1
#
_cell.length_a   1.000
_cell.length_b   1.000
_cell.length_c   1.000
_cell.angle_alpha   90.00
_cell.angle_beta   90.00
_cell.angle_gamma   90.00
#
_symmetry.space_group_name_H-M   'P 1'
#
loop_
_entity.id
_entity.type
_entity.pdbx_description
1 polymer ?
#
loop_
_entity_poly.entity_id
_entity_poly.type
_entity_poly.pdbx_seq_one_letter_code
_entity_poly.pdbx_strand_id
1 'polypeptide(L)'
;MKREPRFDTPRAVVAPQAALMRHFDPARVQGYCQSCENHGRVWSCPPFNNPPMDAFPAWTHAVIVCRQLWLAPGTTQSELLKHFLAARLKFGEWLRTLESRHARTTALIAGQCAACATCTRCEGKPCRAPKHLRYSLESVGFDVSTLTEILAGITLHWPKTGVPDYLVTVGALLCPDETTATMLCKAATSGEADTPSVAQLER
;
A
#
# COMPACT_ATOMS: atom_id res chain seq x y z
N MET A 1 -17.47 -27.93 2.16
CA MET A 1 -17.63 -26.49 1.85
C MET A 1 -16.26 -25.84 1.87
N LYS A 2 -15.78 -25.31 0.74
CA LYS A 2 -14.58 -24.45 0.75
C LYS A 2 -14.95 -23.19 1.53
N ARG A 3 -14.26 -22.89 2.64
CA ARG A 3 -14.44 -21.61 3.34
C ARG A 3 -13.95 -20.51 2.39
N GLU A 4 -14.63 -19.37 2.34
CA GLU A 4 -14.20 -18.24 1.51
C GLU A 4 -13.15 -17.39 2.24
N PRO A 5 -12.31 -16.62 1.52
CA PRO A 5 -11.41 -15.66 2.14
C PRO A 5 -12.18 -14.60 2.92
N ARG A 6 -11.68 -14.22 4.10
CA ARG A 6 -12.34 -13.24 4.97
C ARG A 6 -11.44 -12.04 5.21
N PHE A 7 -11.98 -10.83 5.01
CA PHE A 7 -11.33 -9.61 5.44
C PHE A 7 -11.65 -9.31 6.90
N ASP A 8 -10.65 -8.85 7.63
CA ASP A 8 -10.89 -8.19 8.92
C ASP A 8 -11.17 -6.70 8.72
N THR A 9 -11.71 -6.07 9.76
CA THR A 9 -11.80 -4.61 9.86
C THR A 9 -10.41 -4.00 9.69
N PRO A 10 -10.24 -2.98 8.85
CA PRO A 10 -8.95 -2.30 8.72
C PRO A 10 -8.46 -1.78 10.07
N ARG A 11 -7.18 -2.04 10.38
CA ARG A 11 -6.47 -1.46 11.50
C ARG A 11 -5.78 -0.19 11.02
N ALA A 12 -6.18 0.96 11.55
CA ALA A 12 -5.51 2.23 11.29
C ALA A 12 -4.85 2.77 12.56
N VAL A 13 -3.66 3.35 12.43
CA VAL A 13 -2.89 3.92 13.54
C VAL A 13 -2.29 5.26 13.11
N VAL A 14 -2.53 6.29 13.92
CA VAL A 14 -1.85 7.59 13.77
C VAL A 14 -0.46 7.49 14.37
N ALA A 15 0.54 8.00 13.65
CA ALA A 15 1.90 8.11 14.14
C ALA A 15 2.55 9.43 13.68
N PRO A 16 3.37 10.08 14.52
CA PRO A 16 4.16 11.24 14.10
C PRO A 16 5.23 10.82 13.09
N GLN A 17 5.65 11.73 12.23
CA GLN A 17 6.71 11.51 11.23
C GLN A 17 7.97 10.92 11.86
N ALA A 18 8.39 11.43 13.00
CA ALA A 18 9.57 10.92 13.71
C ALA A 18 9.48 9.43 14.07
N ALA A 19 8.28 8.88 14.31
CA ALA A 19 8.10 7.46 14.56
C ALA A 19 8.27 6.64 13.29
N LEU A 20 7.72 7.08 12.15
CA LEU A 20 7.92 6.43 10.85
C LEU A 20 9.40 6.47 10.42
N MET A 21 10.06 7.60 10.60
CA MET A 21 11.45 7.79 10.16
C MET A 21 12.44 6.87 10.88
N ARG A 22 12.09 6.28 12.04
CA ARG A 22 12.91 5.24 12.68
C ARG A 22 12.99 3.94 11.87
N HIS A 23 12.06 3.75 10.93
CA HIS A 23 11.98 2.60 10.03
C HIS A 23 12.37 2.96 8.58
N PHE A 24 12.92 4.16 8.36
CA PHE A 24 13.31 4.63 7.04
C PHE A 24 14.78 4.28 6.77
N ASP A 25 15.00 3.34 5.84
CA ASP A 25 16.32 2.89 5.42
C ASP A 25 16.25 2.57 3.91
N PRO A 26 16.28 3.60 3.05
CA PRO A 26 16.08 3.43 1.61
C PRO A 26 17.15 2.53 0.99
N ALA A 27 18.40 2.61 1.45
CA ALA A 27 19.49 1.79 0.91
C ALA A 27 19.22 0.30 1.11
N ARG A 28 18.86 -0.11 2.33
CA ARG A 28 18.55 -1.51 2.63
C ARG A 28 17.23 -1.94 2.01
N VAL A 29 16.17 -1.16 2.19
CA VAL A 29 14.81 -1.54 1.79
C VAL A 29 14.66 -1.59 0.27
N GLN A 30 15.17 -0.58 -0.46
CA GLN A 30 15.15 -0.61 -1.93
C GLN A 30 16.10 -1.68 -2.49
N GLY A 31 17.12 -2.09 -1.73
CA GLY A 31 17.94 -3.26 -2.03
C GLY A 31 17.10 -4.54 -2.16
N TYR A 32 16.09 -4.74 -1.30
CA TYR A 32 15.15 -5.87 -1.42
C TYR A 32 14.28 -5.78 -2.68
N CYS A 33 13.99 -4.57 -3.17
CA CYS A 33 13.24 -4.42 -4.42
C CYS A 33 13.99 -4.98 -5.63
N GLN A 34 15.33 -5.10 -5.60
CA GLN A 34 16.11 -5.58 -6.75
C GLN A 34 15.75 -7.01 -7.18
N SER A 35 15.24 -7.84 -6.25
CA SER A 35 14.74 -9.19 -6.58
C SER A 35 13.31 -9.21 -7.12
N CYS A 36 12.62 -8.08 -7.16
CA CYS A 36 11.26 -7.96 -7.70
C CYS A 36 11.32 -7.71 -9.22
N GLU A 37 10.45 -8.40 -9.97
CA GLU A 37 10.33 -8.23 -11.43
C GLU A 37 9.99 -6.81 -11.88
N ASN A 38 9.39 -5.99 -11.00
CA ASN A 38 9.00 -4.61 -11.31
C ASN A 38 10.13 -3.59 -11.11
N HIS A 39 11.26 -4.00 -10.52
CA HIS A 39 12.42 -3.14 -10.30
C HIS A 39 12.95 -2.58 -11.63
N GLY A 40 13.09 -1.25 -11.71
CA GLY A 40 13.47 -0.56 -12.95
C GLY A 40 12.42 -0.54 -14.05
N ARG A 41 11.25 -1.19 -13.87
CA ARG A 41 10.23 -1.37 -14.93
C ARG A 41 8.93 -0.61 -14.71
N VAL A 42 8.64 -0.19 -13.49
CA VAL A 42 7.44 0.61 -13.15
C VAL A 42 7.85 1.93 -12.51
N TRP A 43 7.26 3.07 -12.91
CA TRP A 43 7.64 4.40 -12.41
C TRP A 43 7.54 4.57 -10.87
N SER A 44 6.74 3.75 -10.19
CA SER A 44 6.62 3.75 -8.72
C SER A 44 7.65 2.90 -7.98
N CYS A 45 8.55 2.22 -8.70
CA CYS A 45 9.52 1.28 -8.13
C CYS A 45 10.94 1.85 -8.23
N PRO A 46 11.89 1.49 -7.36
CA PRO A 46 13.28 1.90 -7.50
C PRO A 46 13.96 1.26 -8.74
N PRO A 47 15.14 1.74 -9.17
CA PRO A 47 15.88 2.89 -8.62
C PRO A 47 15.23 4.21 -9.03
N PHE A 48 15.42 5.28 -8.24
CA PHE A 48 14.92 6.61 -8.61
C PHE A 48 16.08 7.57 -8.82
N ASN A 49 15.94 8.48 -9.78
CA ASN A 49 16.92 9.54 -10.00
C ASN A 49 16.93 10.53 -8.82
N ASN A 50 15.75 10.81 -8.26
CA ASN A 50 15.56 11.61 -7.06
C ASN A 50 14.66 10.84 -6.08
N PRO A 51 14.85 10.97 -4.76
CA PRO A 51 13.96 10.37 -3.77
C PRO A 51 12.50 10.80 -3.98
N PRO A 52 11.53 9.86 -4.12
CA PRO A 52 10.13 10.24 -4.32
C PRO A 52 9.54 11.09 -3.21
N MET A 53 10.03 10.93 -1.97
CA MET A 53 9.55 11.68 -0.81
C MET A 53 9.78 13.19 -0.93
N ASP A 54 10.81 13.62 -1.66
CA ASP A 54 11.15 15.04 -1.84
C ASP A 54 10.08 15.79 -2.64
N ALA A 55 9.29 15.06 -3.44
CA ALA A 55 8.19 15.61 -4.23
C ALA A 55 6.85 15.64 -3.48
N PHE A 56 6.76 15.00 -2.31
CA PHE A 56 5.52 14.99 -1.54
C PHE A 56 5.33 16.32 -0.79
N PRO A 57 4.08 16.75 -0.57
CA PRO A 57 3.80 17.85 0.35
C PRO A 57 4.45 17.59 1.72
N ALA A 58 4.86 18.66 2.39
CA ALA A 58 5.33 18.56 3.77
C ALA A 58 4.26 17.91 4.66
N TRP A 59 4.68 16.95 5.47
CA TRP A 59 3.83 16.15 6.34
C TRP A 59 4.48 16.02 7.71
N THR A 60 3.66 15.93 8.75
CA THR A 60 4.13 15.80 10.14
C THR A 60 3.61 14.54 10.83
N HIS A 61 2.54 13.96 10.29
CA HIS A 61 1.89 12.77 10.82
C HIS A 61 1.52 11.83 9.68
N ALA A 62 1.37 10.55 9.99
CA ALA A 62 0.86 9.57 9.05
C ALA A 62 -0.22 8.70 9.70
N VAL A 63 -1.11 8.17 8.87
CA VAL A 63 -2.01 7.08 9.24
C VAL A 63 -1.50 5.82 8.56
N ILE A 64 -1.03 4.85 9.35
CA ILE A 64 -0.69 3.51 8.85
C ILE A 64 -1.97 2.69 8.81
N VAL A 65 -2.31 2.12 7.66
CA VAL A 65 -3.53 1.35 7.46
C VAL A 65 -3.16 -0.06 7.03
N CYS A 66 -3.59 -1.04 7.81
CA CYS A 66 -3.37 -2.46 7.58
C CYS A 66 -4.71 -3.15 7.42
N ARG A 67 -4.84 -4.05 6.44
CA ARG A 67 -6.03 -4.89 6.29
C ARG A 67 -5.62 -6.35 6.07
N GLN A 68 -6.02 -7.21 6.99
CA GLN A 68 -5.78 -8.64 6.92
C GLN A 68 -6.82 -9.34 6.04
N LEU A 69 -6.36 -10.25 5.20
CA LEU A 69 -7.16 -11.17 4.41
C LEU A 69 -6.81 -12.60 4.81
N TRP A 70 -7.68 -13.23 5.58
CA TRP A 70 -7.56 -14.62 5.98
C TRP A 70 -7.89 -15.53 4.81
N LEU A 71 -7.04 -16.53 4.61
CA LEU A 71 -7.13 -17.44 3.49
C LEU A 71 -7.81 -18.74 3.91
N ALA A 72 -8.51 -19.34 2.96
CA ALA A 72 -9.15 -20.62 3.18
C ALA A 72 -8.10 -21.75 3.24
N PRO A 73 -8.30 -22.77 4.08
CA PRO A 73 -7.47 -23.97 4.02
C PRO A 73 -7.47 -24.57 2.60
N GLY A 74 -6.29 -24.90 2.09
CA GLY A 74 -6.11 -25.41 0.73
C GLY A 74 -6.08 -24.35 -0.37
N THR A 75 -6.00 -23.06 -0.03
CA THR A 75 -5.73 -21.99 -1.00
C THR A 75 -4.43 -22.28 -1.73
N THR A 76 -4.45 -22.23 -3.06
CA THR A 76 -3.28 -22.42 -3.92
C THR A 76 -2.49 -21.12 -4.09
N GLN A 77 -1.23 -21.21 -4.55
CA GLN A 77 -0.41 -20.02 -4.85
C GLN A 77 -1.05 -19.10 -5.91
N SER A 78 -1.75 -19.67 -6.90
CA SER A 78 -2.45 -18.88 -7.94
C SER A 78 -3.64 -18.12 -7.35
N GLU A 79 -4.43 -18.77 -6.49
CA GLU A 79 -5.54 -18.12 -5.78
C GLU A 79 -5.03 -17.05 -4.81
N LEU A 80 -3.92 -17.31 -4.11
CA LEU A 80 -3.24 -16.34 -3.24
C LEU A 80 -2.94 -15.03 -3.99
N LEU A 81 -2.29 -15.13 -5.16
CA LEU A 81 -1.92 -13.96 -5.95
C LEU A 81 -3.16 -13.21 -6.45
N LYS A 82 -4.20 -13.94 -6.90
CA LYS A 82 -5.47 -13.34 -7.34
C LYS A 82 -6.17 -12.59 -6.19
N HIS A 83 -6.26 -13.21 -5.02
CA HIS A 83 -6.85 -12.63 -3.82
C HIS A 83 -6.07 -11.38 -3.37
N PHE A 84 -4.74 -11.46 -3.35
CA PHE A 84 -3.88 -10.32 -3.02
C PHE A 84 -4.10 -9.16 -3.99
N LEU A 85 -4.07 -9.41 -5.30
CA LEU A 85 -4.24 -8.36 -6.30
C LEU A 85 -5.60 -7.69 -6.18
N ALA A 86 -6.68 -8.47 -6.05
CA ALA A 86 -8.03 -7.94 -5.87
C ALA A 86 -8.15 -7.11 -4.58
N ALA A 87 -7.61 -7.61 -3.46
CA ALA A 87 -7.58 -6.89 -2.19
C ALA A 87 -6.80 -5.57 -2.31
N ARG A 88 -5.62 -5.61 -2.94
CA ARG A 88 -4.73 -4.46 -3.13
C ARG A 88 -5.37 -3.37 -3.98
N LEU A 89 -6.07 -3.74 -5.07
CA LEU A 89 -6.74 -2.76 -5.93
C LEU A 89 -7.86 -2.04 -5.18
N LYS A 90 -8.75 -2.78 -4.51
CA LYS A 90 -9.82 -2.21 -3.67
C LYS A 90 -9.27 -1.33 -2.55
N PHE A 91 -8.22 -1.81 -1.87
CA PHE A 91 -7.53 -1.06 -0.83
C PHE A 91 -6.91 0.23 -1.36
N GLY A 92 -6.26 0.17 -2.52
CA GLY A 92 -5.64 1.33 -3.16
C GLY A 92 -6.66 2.37 -3.62
N GLU A 93 -7.78 1.95 -4.20
CA GLU A 93 -8.89 2.84 -4.56
C GLU A 93 -9.44 3.57 -3.34
N TRP A 94 -9.67 2.84 -2.25
CA TRP A 94 -10.12 3.41 -1.00
C TRP A 94 -9.15 4.44 -0.42
N LEU A 95 -7.85 4.14 -0.36
CA LEU A 95 -6.85 5.12 0.10
C LEU A 95 -6.78 6.35 -0.80
N ARG A 96 -6.99 6.22 -2.12
CA ARG A 96 -7.09 7.37 -3.02
C ARG A 96 -8.34 8.21 -2.77
N THR A 97 -9.46 7.57 -2.44
CA THR A 97 -10.68 8.30 -2.05
C THR A 97 -10.43 9.12 -0.80
N LEU A 98 -9.77 8.56 0.21
CA LEU A 98 -9.37 9.28 1.41
C LEU A 98 -8.40 10.43 1.06
N GLU A 99 -7.36 10.18 0.29
CA GLU A 99 -6.42 11.20 -0.17
C GLU A 99 -7.12 12.36 -0.90
N SER A 100 -8.03 12.08 -1.84
CA SER A 100 -8.72 13.11 -2.64
C SER A 100 -9.61 14.06 -1.83
N ARG A 101 -10.03 13.65 -0.63
CA ARG A 101 -10.92 14.44 0.24
C ARG A 101 -10.14 15.42 1.12
N HIS A 102 -8.80 15.30 1.18
CA HIS A 102 -7.97 16.06 2.10
C HIS A 102 -6.74 16.65 1.41
N ALA A 103 -6.67 17.98 1.34
CA ALA A 103 -5.56 18.67 0.71
C ALA A 103 -4.22 18.38 1.42
N ARG A 104 -3.15 18.28 0.64
CA ARG A 104 -1.78 17.99 1.10
C ARG A 104 -1.62 16.61 1.77
N THR A 105 -2.60 15.72 1.63
CA THR A 105 -2.45 14.32 1.99
C THR A 105 -1.85 13.54 0.82
N THR A 106 -0.94 12.60 1.09
CA THR A 106 -0.38 11.70 0.07
C THR A 106 -0.57 10.25 0.46
N ALA A 107 -1.17 9.45 -0.42
CA ALA A 107 -1.32 8.02 -0.20
C ALA A 107 -0.08 7.25 -0.64
N LEU A 108 0.37 6.33 0.20
CA LEU A 108 1.30 5.25 -0.13
C LEU A 108 0.52 3.93 -0.14
N ILE A 109 0.61 3.19 -1.25
CA ILE A 109 -0.23 2.02 -1.51
C ILE A 109 0.68 0.82 -1.77
N ALA A 110 0.44 -0.30 -1.06
CA ALA A 110 1.19 -1.54 -1.22
C ALA A 110 1.39 -1.95 -2.68
N GLY A 111 2.60 -2.40 -3.02
CA GLY A 111 2.96 -2.91 -4.34
C GLY A 111 3.16 -1.85 -5.42
N GLN A 112 3.12 -2.26 -6.68
CA GLN A 112 3.37 -1.39 -7.84
C GLN A 112 2.17 -0.51 -8.20
N CYS A 113 2.41 0.64 -8.81
CA CYS A 113 1.35 1.49 -9.35
C CYS A 113 0.47 0.72 -10.35
N ALA A 114 -0.84 0.97 -10.31
CA ALA A 114 -1.84 0.37 -11.20
C ALA A 114 -2.62 1.43 -12.02
N ALA A 115 -2.01 2.59 -12.28
CA ALA A 115 -2.66 3.70 -12.98
C ALA A 115 -2.76 3.52 -14.51
N CYS A 116 -2.07 2.53 -15.06
CA CYS A 116 -2.06 2.23 -16.49
C CYS A 116 -1.91 0.73 -16.74
N ALA A 117 -2.45 0.23 -17.85
CA ALA A 117 -2.29 -1.17 -18.26
C ALA A 117 -0.82 -1.54 -18.52
N THR A 118 -0.09 -0.65 -19.21
CA THR A 118 1.34 -0.83 -19.51
C THR A 118 2.13 0.41 -19.10
N CYS A 119 3.14 0.23 -18.26
CA CYS A 119 3.99 1.32 -17.78
C CYS A 119 4.98 1.76 -18.87
N THR A 120 5.16 3.06 -19.04
CA THR A 120 6.08 3.65 -20.05
C THR A 120 7.54 3.61 -19.66
N ARG A 121 7.86 3.17 -18.43
CA ARG A 121 9.21 3.27 -17.89
C ARG A 121 10.25 2.49 -18.70
N CYS A 122 9.92 1.27 -19.12
CA CYS A 122 10.83 0.46 -19.95
C CYS A 122 11.13 1.09 -21.32
N GLU A 123 10.27 2.00 -21.79
CA GLU A 123 10.47 2.75 -23.03
C GLU A 123 11.31 4.03 -22.82
N GLY A 124 11.72 4.32 -21.58
CA GLY A 124 12.39 5.59 -21.23
C GLY A 124 11.49 6.82 -21.32
N LYS A 125 10.17 6.65 -21.49
CA LYS A 125 9.22 7.75 -21.64
C LYS A 125 8.61 8.16 -20.30
N PRO A 126 8.29 9.46 -20.10
CA PRO A 126 7.63 9.94 -18.88
C PRO A 126 6.39 9.14 -18.50
N CYS A 127 6.04 9.14 -17.21
CA CYS A 127 4.80 8.53 -16.74
C CYS A 127 3.60 9.14 -17.47
N ARG A 128 2.72 8.30 -18.03
CA ARG A 128 1.50 8.76 -18.73
C ARG A 128 0.38 9.20 -17.79
N ALA A 129 0.45 8.84 -16.52
CA ALA A 129 -0.57 9.15 -15.51
C ALA A 129 0.07 9.71 -14.22
N PRO A 130 0.86 10.80 -14.29
CA PRO A 130 1.67 11.27 -13.16
C PRO A 130 0.81 11.64 -11.94
N LYS A 131 -0.39 12.19 -12.13
CA LYS A 131 -1.32 12.52 -11.04
C LYS A 131 -1.83 11.29 -10.27
N HIS A 132 -1.86 10.12 -10.92
CA HIS A 132 -2.32 8.86 -10.34
C HIS A 132 -1.18 7.93 -9.91
N LEU A 133 0.08 8.34 -10.15
CA LEU A 133 1.26 7.60 -9.71
C LEU A 133 1.27 7.54 -8.18
N ARG A 134 1.33 6.33 -7.62
CA ARG A 134 1.42 6.11 -6.18
C ARG A 134 2.53 5.11 -5.91
N TYR A 135 3.32 5.44 -4.88
CA TYR A 135 4.44 4.64 -4.40
C TYR A 135 3.97 3.76 -3.24
N SER A 136 4.73 2.71 -2.94
CA SER A 136 4.52 1.92 -1.72
C SER A 136 5.45 2.42 -0.62
N LEU A 137 5.22 1.98 0.62
CA LEU A 137 6.11 2.28 1.75
C LEU A 137 7.53 1.77 1.47
N GLU A 138 7.64 0.54 0.96
CA GLU A 138 8.92 -0.11 0.65
C GLU A 138 9.62 0.58 -0.51
N SER A 139 8.86 0.97 -1.55
CA SER A 139 9.48 1.61 -2.70
C SER A 139 10.10 2.96 -2.32
N VAL A 140 9.48 3.73 -1.42
CA VAL A 140 10.10 4.98 -0.94
C VAL A 140 11.20 4.76 0.10
N GLY A 141 11.24 3.62 0.80
CA GLY A 141 12.35 3.22 1.68
C GLY A 141 11.98 2.88 3.12
N PHE A 142 10.71 2.68 3.45
CA PHE A 142 10.29 2.25 4.78
C PHE A 142 10.30 0.72 4.91
N ASP A 143 10.87 0.21 5.99
CA ASP A 143 10.75 -1.19 6.39
C ASP A 143 9.33 -1.45 6.90
N VAL A 144 8.46 -1.86 5.97
CA VAL A 144 7.05 -2.08 6.26
C VAL A 144 6.83 -3.18 7.29
N SER A 145 7.69 -4.20 7.36
CA SER A 145 7.52 -5.33 8.29
C SER A 145 7.69 -4.87 9.73
N THR A 146 8.80 -4.17 10.00
CA THR A 146 9.07 -3.65 11.35
C THR A 146 8.07 -2.54 11.70
N LEU A 147 7.74 -1.69 10.73
CA LEU A 147 6.81 -0.57 10.93
C LEU A 147 5.40 -1.06 11.32
N THR A 148 4.84 -2.08 10.65
CA THR A 148 3.51 -2.59 11.01
C THR A 148 3.52 -3.38 12.30
N GLU A 149 4.59 -4.12 12.59
CA GLU A 149 4.72 -4.86 13.84
C GLU A 149 4.74 -3.91 15.04
N ILE A 150 5.56 -2.85 14.98
CA ILE A 150 5.71 -1.89 16.08
C ILE A 150 4.49 -0.97 16.21
N LEU A 151 3.98 -0.42 15.10
CA LEU A 151 2.92 0.59 15.17
C LEU A 151 1.52 -0.02 15.20
N ALA A 152 1.29 -1.11 14.45
CA ALA A 152 -0.04 -1.70 14.30
C ALA A 152 -0.21 -3.04 15.04
N GLY A 153 0.86 -3.63 15.56
CA GLY A 153 0.83 -4.96 16.18
C GLY A 153 0.53 -6.08 15.18
N ILE A 154 0.86 -5.86 13.89
CA ILE A 154 0.56 -6.80 12.80
C ILE A 154 1.86 -7.27 12.16
N THR A 155 2.11 -8.57 12.23
CA THR A 155 3.24 -9.22 11.57
C THR A 155 2.92 -9.45 10.09
N LEU A 156 3.87 -9.11 9.21
CA LEU A 156 3.80 -9.45 7.79
C LEU A 156 4.45 -10.80 7.52
N HIS A 157 3.78 -11.62 6.73
CA HIS A 157 4.33 -12.88 6.24
C HIS A 157 4.83 -12.72 4.80
N TRP A 158 6.11 -13.01 4.59
CA TRP A 158 6.77 -13.01 3.28
C TRP A 158 7.20 -14.45 2.89
N PRO A 159 6.25 -15.37 2.66
CA PRO A 159 6.60 -16.76 2.39
C PRO A 159 7.32 -16.89 1.04
N LYS A 160 8.50 -17.51 1.05
CA LYS A 160 9.19 -17.93 -0.20
C LYS A 160 8.54 -19.18 -0.81
N THR A 161 7.93 -20.00 0.03
CA THR A 161 7.22 -21.24 -0.32
C THR A 161 6.02 -21.41 0.58
N GLY A 162 4.97 -22.06 0.08
CA GLY A 162 3.72 -22.26 0.83
C GLY A 162 2.81 -21.04 0.83
N VAL A 163 1.65 -21.21 1.46
CA VAL A 163 0.60 -20.20 1.53
C VAL A 163 0.42 -19.82 3.01
N PRO A 164 0.48 -18.52 3.37
CA PRO A 164 0.32 -18.11 4.76
C PRO A 164 -1.15 -18.23 5.18
N ASP A 165 -1.45 -18.15 6.48
CA ASP A 165 -2.84 -18.16 6.95
C ASP A 165 -3.59 -16.88 6.54
N TYR A 166 -2.86 -15.77 6.42
CA TYR A 166 -3.40 -14.49 5.97
C TYR A 166 -2.38 -13.69 5.17
N LEU A 167 -2.90 -12.76 4.38
CA LEU A 167 -2.16 -11.67 3.75
C LEU A 167 -2.48 -10.35 4.42
N VAL A 168 -1.61 -9.36 4.27
CA VAL A 168 -1.88 -7.99 4.72
C VAL A 168 -1.64 -7.03 3.57
N THR A 169 -2.62 -6.18 3.28
CA THR A 169 -2.39 -4.97 2.48
C THR A 169 -2.06 -3.83 3.42
N VAL A 170 -0.90 -3.21 3.23
CA VAL A 170 -0.43 -2.08 4.03
C VAL A 170 -0.40 -0.82 3.18
N GLY A 171 -0.81 0.29 3.74
CA GLY A 171 -0.64 1.60 3.13
C GLY A 171 -0.46 2.67 4.19
N ALA A 172 -0.19 3.88 3.72
CA ALA A 172 -0.11 5.05 4.58
C ALA A 172 -0.80 6.26 3.96
N LEU A 173 -1.30 7.15 4.80
CA LEU A 173 -1.71 8.50 4.42
C LEU A 173 -0.77 9.48 5.12
N LEU A 174 0.13 10.11 4.37
CA LEU A 174 1.01 11.16 4.88
C LEU A 174 0.19 12.45 5.00
N CYS A 175 0.13 13.03 6.19
CA CYS A 175 -0.80 14.10 6.55
C CYS A 175 -0.04 15.37 6.99
N PRO A 176 -0.57 16.57 6.70
CA PRO A 176 0.06 17.83 7.09
C PRO A 176 0.16 18.01 8.61
N ASP A 177 -0.81 17.48 9.36
CA ASP A 177 -0.95 17.65 10.81
C ASP A 177 -1.67 16.45 11.47
N GLU A 178 -1.61 16.40 12.81
CA GLU A 178 -2.23 15.36 13.63
C GLU A 178 -3.76 15.36 13.54
N THR A 179 -4.38 16.53 13.39
CA THR A 179 -5.83 16.67 13.26
C THR A 179 -6.34 15.94 12.02
N THR A 180 -5.68 16.18 10.89
CA THR A 180 -5.98 15.51 9.62
C THR A 180 -5.74 14.00 9.73
N ALA A 181 -4.63 13.59 10.35
CA ALA A 181 -4.30 12.18 10.56
C ALA A 181 -5.35 11.48 11.44
N THR A 182 -5.79 12.12 12.53
CA THR A 182 -6.80 11.56 13.44
C THR A 182 -8.16 11.40 12.76
N MET A 183 -8.57 12.39 11.95
CA MET A 183 -9.80 12.30 11.16
C MET A 183 -9.73 11.14 10.16
N LEU A 184 -8.64 11.05 9.41
CA LEU A 184 -8.41 9.98 8.43
C LEU A 184 -8.31 8.60 9.09
N CYS A 185 -7.71 8.51 10.28
CA CYS A 185 -7.65 7.26 11.04
C CYS A 185 -9.04 6.76 11.46
N LYS A 186 -9.92 7.67 11.89
CA LYS A 186 -11.32 7.33 12.20
C LYS A 186 -12.06 6.83 10.97
N ALA A 187 -11.95 7.56 9.85
CA ALA A 187 -12.55 7.15 8.57
C ALA A 187 -11.97 5.81 8.06
N ALA A 188 -10.68 5.57 8.28
CA ALA A 188 -10.03 4.33 7.89
C ALA A 188 -10.50 3.13 8.74
N THR A 189 -10.81 3.36 10.02
CA THR A 189 -11.24 2.31 10.96
C THR A 189 -12.73 2.00 10.87
N SER A 190 -13.57 2.99 10.55
CA SER A 190 -15.03 2.82 10.46
C SER A 190 -15.48 1.94 9.28
N GLY A 191 -14.58 1.63 8.35
CA GLY A 191 -14.91 0.77 7.21
C GLY A 191 -15.92 1.39 6.25
N GLU A 192 -16.12 2.71 6.27
CA GLU A 192 -16.92 3.45 5.29
C GLU A 192 -16.19 3.48 3.93
N ALA A 193 -16.14 2.32 3.30
CA ALA A 193 -15.98 2.12 1.88
C ALA A 193 -17.03 1.09 1.49
N ASP A 194 -18.27 1.54 1.38
CA ASP A 194 -19.32 0.79 0.73
C ASP A 194 -18.89 0.58 -0.73
N THR A 195 -18.50 -0.66 -1.01
CA THR A 195 -18.67 -1.47 -2.21
C THR A 195 -18.84 -0.74 -3.56
N PRO A 196 -18.01 -1.10 -4.56
CA PRO A 196 -18.59 -1.60 -5.81
C PRO A 196 -18.48 -3.12 -5.83
N SER A 197 -19.61 -3.75 -6.11
CA SER A 197 -19.65 -5.18 -6.40
C SER A 197 -18.80 -5.44 -7.64
N VAL A 198 -18.27 -6.65 -7.76
CA VAL A 198 -17.51 -7.11 -8.94
C VAL A 198 -18.42 -7.22 -10.19
N ALA A 199 -19.62 -6.62 -10.19
CA ALA A 199 -20.64 -6.77 -11.22
C ALA A 199 -20.82 -5.55 -12.15
N GLN A 200 -19.85 -4.64 -12.25
CA GLN A 200 -19.97 -3.46 -13.15
C GLN A 200 -18.73 -3.20 -14.04
N LEU A 201 -17.94 -4.23 -14.36
CA LEU A 201 -16.92 -4.17 -15.41
C LEU A 201 -17.37 -4.81 -16.75
N GLU A 202 -18.67 -4.98 -16.95
CA GLU A 202 -19.27 -5.28 -18.25
C GLU A 202 -20.39 -4.28 -18.53
N ARG A 203 -20.01 -3.10 -19.05
CA ARG A 203 -20.83 -2.25 -19.90
C ARG A 203 -19.95 -1.29 -20.69
#